data_AF-F6F189-F1
#
_entry.id   AF-F6F189-F1
#
_cell.length_a   1.000
_cell.length_b   1.000
_cell.length_c   1.000
_cell.angle_alpha   90.00
_cell.angle_beta   90.00
_cell.angle_gamma   90.00
#
_symmetry.space_group_name_H-M   'P 1'
#
loop_
_entity.id
_entity.type
_entity.pdbx_description
1 polymer ?
#
loop_
_entity_poly.entity_id
_entity_poly.type
_entity_poly.pdbx_seq_one_letter_code
_entity_poly.pdbx_strand_id
1 'polypeptide(L)' 'MSDENEVMSTEDRLIYMANQIARNLAALGDEEAVAMTADHIHAFWDPAMKRRIAALAVARPQALSPIAAAAVGRVATP' A
#
# COMPACT_ATOMS: atom_id res chain seq x y z
N MET A 1 33.74 -4.27 6.57
CA MET A 1 32.54 -4.39 7.41
C MET A 1 31.46 -3.64 6.68
N SER A 2 30.69 -4.35 5.86
CA SER A 2 29.49 -3.81 5.22
C SER A 2 28.36 -4.47 5.98
N ASP A 3 27.66 -3.68 6.79
CA ASP A 3 26.77 -4.17 7.84
C ASP A 3 25.78 -5.23 7.32
N GLU A 4 25.69 -6.26 8.15
CA GLU A 4 24.77 -7.38 8.06
C GLU A 4 23.31 -6.87 8.07
N ASN A 5 22.45 -7.55 7.29
CA ASN A 5 20.99 -7.38 7.21
C ASN A 5 20.46 -6.14 6.46
N GLU A 6 20.34 -6.24 5.13
CA GLU A 6 19.35 -5.44 4.36
C GLU A 6 17.93 -5.94 4.66
N VAL A 7 17.51 -5.82 5.92
CA VAL A 7 16.14 -6.08 6.35
C VAL A 7 15.31 -4.90 5.87
N MET A 8 14.30 -5.18 5.04
CA MET A 8 13.37 -4.17 4.50
C MET A 8 12.93 -3.20 5.60
N SER A 9 13.00 -1.89 5.32
CA SER A 9 12.51 -0.89 6.26
C SER A 9 11.01 -1.06 6.51
N THR A 10 10.51 -0.55 7.63
CA THR A 10 9.07 -0.55 7.92
C THR A 10 8.24 0.10 6.80
N GLU A 11 8.79 1.11 6.13
CA GLU A 11 8.14 1.78 5.00
C GLU A 11 8.09 0.88 3.76
N ASP A 12 9.20 0.23 3.43
CA ASP A 12 9.26 -0.70 2.30
C ASP A 12 8.36 -1.90 2.54
N ARG A 13 8.25 -2.35 3.80
CA ARG A 13 7.31 -3.41 4.19
C ARG A 13 5.86 -2.99 3.98
N LEU A 14 5.50 -1.75 4.33
CA LEU A 14 4.14 -1.24 4.17
C LEU A 14 3.75 -1.12 2.69
N ILE A 15 4.66 -0.59 1.87
CA ILE A 15 4.51 -0.53 0.40
C ILE A 15 4.35 -1.93 -0.18
N TYR A 16 5.21 -2.86 0.25
CA TYR A 16 5.15 -4.24 -0.18
C TYR A 16 3.81 -4.90 0.14
N MET A 17 3.29 -4.72 1.36
CA MET A 17 2.00 -5.25 1.76
C MET A 17 0.85 -4.69 0.92
N ALA A 18 0.80 -3.37 0.70
CA ALA A 18 -0.21 -2.75 -0.16
C ALA A 18 -0.17 -3.31 -1.59
N ASN A 19 1.03 -3.42 -2.17
CA ASN A 19 1.23 -3.99 -3.50
C ASN A 19 0.89 -5.48 -3.57
N GLN A 20 1.13 -6.25 -2.50
CA GLN A 20 0.74 -7.66 -2.43
C GLN A 20 -0.78 -7.83 -2.46
N ILE A 21 -1.51 -7.05 -1.67
CA ILE A 21 -2.99 -7.07 -1.66
C ILE A 21 -3.52 -6.76 -3.07
N ALA A 22 -3.05 -5.64 -3.65
CA ALA A 22 -3.45 -5.22 -4.99
C ALA A 22 -3.16 -6.29 -6.05
N ARG A 23 -1.99 -6.91 -6.01
CA ARG A 23 -1.60 -7.97 -6.97
C ARG A 23 -2.51 -9.20 -6.86
N ASN A 24 -2.87 -9.60 -5.65
CA ASN A 24 -3.73 -10.76 -5.44
C ASN A 24 -5.15 -10.52 -5.97
N LEU A 25 -5.61 -9.27 -5.98
CA LEU A 25 -6.94 -8.88 -6.45
C LEU A 25 -6.97 -8.47 -7.92
N ALA A 26 -5.82 -8.29 -8.58
CA ALA A 26 -5.72 -7.78 -9.95
C ALA A 26 -6.51 -8.61 -10.99
N ALA A 27 -6.70 -9.92 -10.75
CA ALA A 27 -7.48 -10.79 -11.63
C ALA A 27 -8.99 -10.44 -11.66
N LEU A 28 -9.49 -9.66 -10.70
CA LEU A 28 -10.88 -9.21 -10.63
C LEU A 28 -11.16 -7.99 -11.55
N GLY A 29 -10.11 -7.40 -12.13
CA GLY A 29 -10.18 -6.16 -12.91
C GLY A 29 -9.86 -4.93 -12.05
N ASP A 30 -9.36 -3.87 -12.69
CA ASP A 30 -8.76 -2.72 -12.02
C ASP A 30 -9.72 -2.02 -11.04
N GLU A 31 -10.98 -1.80 -11.43
CA GLU A 31 -11.95 -1.08 -10.60
C GLU A 31 -12.29 -1.84 -9.31
N GLU A 32 -12.60 -3.13 -9.43
CA GLU A 32 -12.91 -4.01 -8.30
C GLU A 32 -11.68 -4.22 -7.42
N ALA A 33 -10.51 -4.43 -8.03
CA ALA A 33 -9.26 -4.59 -7.30
C ALA A 33 -8.92 -3.35 -6.47
N VAL A 34 -9.15 -2.14 -6.99
CA VAL A 34 -8.96 -0.89 -6.24
C VAL A 34 -9.93 -0.80 -5.07
N ALA A 35 -11.22 -1.09 -5.29
CA ALA A 35 -12.24 -1.05 -4.23
C ALA A 35 -11.91 -2.02 -3.10
N MET A 36 -11.69 -3.29 -3.43
CA MET A 36 -11.38 -4.33 -2.44
C MET A 36 -10.04 -4.08 -1.73
N THR A 37 -9.03 -3.53 -2.41
CA THR A 37 -7.76 -3.15 -1.77
C THR A 37 -7.98 -2.03 -0.74
N ALA A 38 -8.76 -1.01 -1.09
CA ALA A 38 -9.07 0.09 -0.19
C ALA A 38 -9.85 -0.41 1.05
N ASP A 39 -10.86 -1.26 0.84
CA ASP A 39 -11.65 -1.86 1.92
C ASP A 39 -10.79 -2.72 2.85
N HIS A 40 -9.87 -3.52 2.30
CA HIS A 40 -8.94 -4.31 3.10
C HIS A 40 -8.03 -3.43 3.96
N ILE A 41 -7.41 -2.40 3.37
CA ILE A 41 -6.58 -1.46 4.12
C ILE A 41 -7.42 -0.74 5.18
N HIS A 42 -8.65 -0.34 4.85
CA HIS A 42 -9.53 0.31 5.81
C HIS A 42 -9.90 -0.61 6.99
N ALA A 43 -10.23 -1.87 6.73
CA ALA A 43 -10.69 -2.81 7.75
C ALA A 43 -9.56 -3.30 8.66
N PHE A 44 -8.36 -3.53 8.12
CA PHE A 44 -7.31 -4.27 8.84
C PHE A 44 -6.12 -3.43 9.28
N TRP A 45 -5.88 -2.26 8.69
CA TRP A 45 -4.74 -1.43 9.06
C TRP A 45 -5.13 -0.44 10.15
N ASP A 46 -4.19 -0.18 11.05
CA ASP A 46 -4.39 0.85 12.08
C ASP A 46 -4.33 2.28 11.49
N PRO A 47 -4.81 3.30 12.22
CA PRO A 47 -4.77 4.69 11.74
C PRO A 47 -3.37 5.25 11.45
N ALA A 48 -2.32 4.74 12.10
CA ALA A 48 -0.94 5.18 11.86
C ALA A 48 -0.40 4.60 10.55
N MET A 49 -0.66 3.31 10.28
CA MET A 49 -0.34 2.65 9.01
C MET A 49 -0.99 3.38 7.83
N LYS A 50 -2.30 3.70 7.92
CA LYS A 50 -3.03 4.43 6.87
C LYS A 50 -2.40 5.79 6.57
N ARG A 51 -2.09 6.57 7.61
CA ARG A 51 -1.41 7.87 7.45
C ARG A 51 -0.02 7.71 6.82
N ARG A 52 0.73 6.69 7.24
CA ARG A 52 2.09 6.46 6.73
C ARG A 52 2.10 6.04 5.27
N ILE A 53 1.21 5.15 4.85
CA ILE A 53 1.14 4.75 3.44
C ILE A 53 0.63 5.88 2.54
N ALA A 54 -0.27 6.73 3.04
CA ALA A 54 -0.69 7.94 2.33
C ALA A 54 0.49 8.91 2.12
N ALA A 55 1.31 9.14 3.16
CA ALA A 55 2.52 9.94 3.04
C ALA A 55 3.54 9.33 2.06
N LEU A 56 3.70 8.00 2.09
CA LEU A 56 4.59 7.28 1.16
C LEU A 56 4.09 7.35 -0.28
N ALA A 57 2.79 7.33 -0.53
CA ALA A 57 2.21 7.49 -1.87
C ALA A 57 2.57 8.86 -2.48
N VAL A 58 2.66 9.91 -1.66
CA VAL A 58 3.10 11.24 -2.10
C VAL A 58 4.62 11.33 -2.24
N ALA A 59 5.37 10.81 -1.26
CA ALA A 59 6.83 10.91 -1.23
C ALA A 59 7.52 9.99 -2.26
N ARG A 60 6.90 8.85 -2.58
CA ARG A 60 7.44 7.79 -3.46
C ARG A 60 6.36 7.27 -4.42
N PRO A 61 5.84 8.11 -5.34
CA PRO A 61 4.68 7.77 -6.16
C PRO A 61 4.88 6.54 -7.06
N GLN A 62 6.12 6.20 -7.41
CA GLN A 62 6.44 5.03 -8.24
C GLN A 62 6.60 3.73 -7.43
N ALA A 63 6.58 3.79 -6.09
CA ALA A 63 6.77 2.60 -5.26
C ALA A 63 5.48 1.77 -5.12
N LEU A 64 4.32 2.36 -5.38
CA LEU A 64 3.03 1.68 -5.38
C LEU A 64 2.62 1.29 -6.80
N SER A 65 1.97 0.14 -6.93
CA SER A 65 1.29 -0.21 -8.18
C SER A 65 0.12 0.76 -8.42
N PRO A 66 -0.36 0.91 -9.68
CA PRO A 66 -1.50 1.77 -9.98
C PRO A 66 -2.75 1.46 -9.13
N ILE A 67 -3.05 0.18 -8.92
CA ILE A 67 -4.16 -0.28 -8.08
C ILE A 67 -3.94 0.12 -6.61
N ALA A 68 -2.75 -0.13 -6.06
CA ALA A 68 -2.45 0.19 -4.67
C ALA A 68 -2.45 1.71 -4.41
N ALA A 69 -1.92 2.50 -5.35
CA ALA A 69 -1.91 3.96 -5.26
C ALA A 69 -3.34 4.53 -5.26
N ALA A 70 -4.20 4.07 -6.18
CA ALA A 70 -5.60 4.47 -6.23
C ALA A 70 -6.37 4.08 -4.97
N ALA A 71 -6.12 2.87 -4.45
CA ALA A 71 -6.75 2.40 -3.21
C ALA A 71 -6.33 3.24 -1.99
N VAL A 72 -5.03 3.53 -1.85
CA VAL A 72 -4.50 4.38 -0.77
C VAL A 72 -5.12 5.78 -0.82
N GLY A 73 -5.32 6.34 -2.03
CA GLY A 73 -6.03 7.60 -2.21
C GLY A 73 -7.47 7.60 -1.64
N ARG A 74 -8.18 6.47 -1.73
CA ARG A 74 -9.54 6.33 -1.17
C ARG A 74 -9.55 6.27 0.36
N VAL A 75 -8.55 5.66 0.98
CA VAL A 75 -8.49 5.48 2.44
C VAL A 75 -7.95 6.71 3.18
N ALA A 76 -7.17 7.55 2.49
CA ALA A 76 -6.60 8.77 3.07
C ALA A 76 -7.59 9.95 3.15
N THR A 77 -8.79 9.81 2.58
CA THR A 77 -9.85 10.81 2.65
C THR A 77 -10.68 10.57 3.92
N PRO A 78 -10.91 11.57 4.78
CA PRO A 78 -11.72 11.43 5.99
C PRO A 78 -13.18 11.07 5.67
#